data_AF-A0A1G3ACC6-F1
#
_entry.id   AF-A0A1G3ACC6-F1
#
_cell.length_a   1.000
_cell.length_b   1.000
_cell.length_c   1.000
_cell.angle_alpha   90.00
_cell.angle_beta   90.00
_cell.angle_gamma   90.00
#
_symmetry.space_group_name_H-M   'P 1'
#
loop_
_entity.id
_entity.type
_entity.pdbx_description
1 polymer ?
#
loop_
_entity_poly.entity_id
_entity_poly.type
_entity_poly.pdbx_seq_one_letter_code
_entity_poly.pdbx_strand_id
1 'polypeptide(L)'
;MSESSAISSVSSAQMDYMKLLVTELQNQNPLEPMDNSEMASQLALFSQLQQLESMNSSFTSVLAATERTYAGSLIGKEVSFVTQTTDTDRQVNRGTVQEVYNNMDGRIMLSVGDFVVGVDDVLTVKD
;
A
#
# COMPACT_ATOMS: atom_id res chain seq x y z
N MET A 1 -7.42 7.88 -9.34
CA MET A 1 -6.55 8.95 -9.88
C MET A 1 -6.17 10.03 -8.84
N SER A 2 -6.52 9.88 -7.55
CA SER A 2 -6.30 10.96 -6.56
C SER A 2 -4.93 10.92 -5.86
N GLU A 3 -4.25 9.77 -5.80
CA GLU A 3 -2.94 9.64 -5.11
C GLU A 3 -1.77 10.22 -5.92
N SER A 4 -1.81 10.13 -7.25
CA SER A 4 -0.78 10.70 -8.12
C SER A 4 -0.71 12.23 -8.03
N SER A 5 -1.85 12.89 -7.80
CA SER A 5 -1.92 14.35 -7.65
C SER A 5 -1.32 14.82 -6.32
N ALA A 6 -1.50 14.04 -5.24
CA ALA A 6 -0.92 14.36 -3.93
C ALA A 6 0.62 14.31 -3.95
N ILE A 7 1.22 13.28 -4.57
CA ILE A 7 2.69 13.14 -4.70
C ILE A 7 3.26 14.29 -5.53
N SER A 8 2.59 14.67 -6.62
CA SER A 8 3.02 15.81 -7.43
C SER A 8 2.94 17.13 -6.66
N SER A 9 1.91 17.35 -5.84
CA SER A 9 1.74 18.58 -5.05
C SER A 9 2.79 18.76 -3.94
N VAL A 10 3.32 17.67 -3.39
CA VAL A 10 4.36 17.75 -2.37
C VAL A 10 5.74 17.94 -2.98
N SER A 11 6.00 17.34 -4.15
CA SER A 11 7.22 17.64 -4.93
C SER A 11 7.28 19.12 -5.35
N SER A 12 6.13 19.73 -5.68
CA SER A 12 6.07 21.18 -5.93
C SER A 12 6.32 22.02 -4.68
N ALA A 13 5.86 21.61 -3.49
CA ALA A 13 6.14 22.33 -2.25
C ALA A 13 7.64 22.30 -1.88
N GLN A 14 8.34 21.18 -2.11
CA GLN A 14 9.80 21.09 -1.95
C GLN A 14 10.55 21.96 -2.96
N MET A 15 10.10 22.00 -4.23
CA MET A 15 10.69 22.85 -5.27
C MET A 15 10.46 24.35 -5.00
N ASP A 16 9.27 24.73 -4.53
CA ASP A 16 8.97 26.11 -4.13
C ASP A 16 9.81 26.53 -2.91
N TYR A 17 10.10 25.61 -1.99
CA TYR A 17 11.00 25.87 -0.86
C TYR A 17 12.46 26.05 -1.29
N MET A 18 13.00 25.20 -2.17
CA MET A 18 14.35 25.38 -2.71
C MET A 18 14.50 26.70 -3.47
N LYS A 19 13.42 27.14 -4.14
CA LYS A 19 13.38 28.43 -4.82
C LYS A 19 13.35 29.60 -3.84
N LEU A 20 12.62 29.48 -2.73
CA LEU A 20 12.57 30.50 -1.68
C LEU A 20 13.89 30.58 -0.91
N LEU A 21 14.51 29.45 -0.57
CA LEU A 21 15.83 29.36 0.07
C LEU A 21 16.94 30.01 -0.79
N VAL A 22 16.93 29.76 -2.10
CA VAL A 22 17.89 30.40 -3.03
C VAL A 22 17.60 31.90 -3.15
N THR A 23 16.34 32.31 -3.11
CA THR A 23 15.93 33.72 -3.17
C THR A 23 16.32 34.49 -1.91
N GLU A 24 16.22 33.86 -0.74
CA GLU A 24 16.67 34.44 0.54
C GLU A 24 18.20 34.51 0.61
N LEU A 25 18.93 33.45 0.21
CA LEU A 25 20.40 33.47 0.11
C LEU A 25 20.92 34.59 -0.82
N GLN A 26 20.16 34.96 -1.85
CA GLN A 26 20.50 36.07 -2.75
C GLN A 26 20.19 37.46 -2.18
N ASN A 27 19.30 37.57 -1.18
CA ASN A 27 18.81 38.85 -0.64
C ASN A 27 19.12 39.10 0.85
N GLN A 28 19.88 38.23 1.53
CA GLN A 28 20.23 38.41 2.95
C GLN A 28 21.26 39.54 3.14
N ASN A 29 20.86 40.59 3.84
CA ASN A 29 21.79 41.56 4.43
C ASN A 29 22.40 40.91 5.69
N PRO A 30 23.74 40.75 5.79
CA PRO A 30 24.42 39.91 6.80
C PRO A 30 24.26 40.32 8.27
N LEU A 31 23.51 41.39 8.57
CA LEU A 31 23.41 41.97 9.91
C LEU A 31 22.13 41.60 10.69
N GLU A 32 21.13 40.97 10.06
CA GLU A 32 19.91 40.49 10.74
C GLU A 32 19.46 39.12 10.23
N PRO A 33 20.04 38.02 10.74
CA PRO A 33 19.59 36.68 10.40
C PRO A 33 18.30 36.38 11.16
N MET A 34 17.14 36.56 10.53
CA MET A 34 15.89 36.01 11.06
C MET A 34 15.58 34.61 10.51
N ASP A 35 14.61 33.98 11.17
CA ASP A 35 14.49 32.58 11.56
C ASP A 35 14.11 31.59 10.45
N ASN A 36 14.98 31.42 9.46
CA ASN A 36 14.76 30.42 8.39
C ASN A 36 15.04 28.98 8.88
N SER A 37 15.55 28.82 10.10
CA SER A 37 15.90 27.54 10.70
C SER A 37 14.67 26.79 11.23
N GLU A 38 13.69 27.48 11.81
CA GLU A 38 12.50 26.83 12.37
C GLU A 38 11.60 26.24 11.27
N MET A 39 11.43 26.95 10.15
CA MET A 39 10.68 26.43 8.99
C MET A 39 11.45 25.29 8.28
N ALA A 40 12.78 25.39 8.15
CA ALA A 40 13.62 24.30 7.65
C ALA A 40 13.48 23.03 8.50
N SER A 41 13.42 23.21 9.82
CA SER A 41 13.22 22.12 10.78
C SER A 41 11.86 21.46 10.61
N GLN A 42 10.79 22.25 10.46
CA GLN A 42 9.43 21.72 10.22
C GLN A 42 9.31 20.99 8.89
N LEU A 43 9.97 21.47 7.83
CA LEU A 43 10.01 20.80 6.52
C LEU A 43 10.83 19.52 6.54
N ALA A 44 11.92 19.48 7.31
CA ALA A 44 12.67 18.26 7.53
C ALA A 44 11.82 17.20 8.24
N LEU A 45 11.02 17.59 9.24
CA LEU A 45 10.04 16.70 9.89
C LEU A 45 8.97 16.22 8.90
N PHE A 46 8.41 17.12 8.08
CA PHE A 46 7.41 16.74 7.09
C PHE A 46 7.96 15.80 6.01
N SER A 47 9.18 16.06 5.53
CA SER A 47 9.86 15.18 4.56
C SER A 47 10.11 13.79 5.15
N GLN A 48 10.44 13.69 6.44
CA GLN A 48 10.57 12.40 7.13
C GLN A 48 9.23 11.67 7.23
N LEU A 49 8.14 12.36 7.58
CA LEU A 49 6.80 11.76 7.61
C LEU A 49 6.38 11.24 6.23
N GLN A 50 6.66 12.00 5.18
CA GLN A 50 6.34 11.59 3.82
C GLN A 50 7.20 10.40 3.36
N GLN A 51 8.48 10.36 3.75
CA GLN A 51 9.34 9.21 3.50
C GLN A 51 8.75 7.95 4.17
N LEU A 52 8.25 8.08 5.41
CA LEU A 52 7.58 6.99 6.13
C LEU A 52 6.27 6.56 5.46
N GLU A 53 5.47 7.51 4.99
CA GLU A 53 4.24 7.22 4.25
C GLU A 53 4.53 6.49 2.93
N SER A 54 5.53 6.96 2.18
CA SER A 54 5.98 6.34 0.93
C SER A 54 6.51 4.93 1.16
N MET A 55 7.23 4.72 2.28
CA MET A 55 7.72 3.41 2.67
C MET A 55 6.56 2.47 3.03
N ASN A 56 5.57 2.93 3.79
CA ASN A 56 4.38 2.14 4.10
C ASN A 56 3.61 1.75 2.82
N SER A 57 3.39 2.69 1.90
CA SER A 57 2.73 2.41 0.61
C SER A 57 3.50 1.38 -0.22
N SER A 58 4.83 1.50 -0.26
CA SER A 58 5.70 0.52 -0.92
C SER A 58 5.58 -0.86 -0.27
N PHE A 59 5.54 -0.92 1.06
CA PHE A 59 5.39 -2.17 1.80
C PHE A 59 4.04 -2.85 1.52
N THR A 60 2.94 -2.09 1.52
CA THR A 60 1.60 -2.59 1.14
C THR A 60 1.61 -3.15 -0.29
N SER A 61 2.29 -2.48 -1.22
CA SER A 61 2.40 -2.94 -2.61
C SER A 61 3.18 -4.26 -2.73
N VAL A 62 4.26 -4.41 -1.97
CA VAL A 62 5.06 -5.65 -1.92
C VAL A 62 4.27 -6.80 -1.30
N LEU A 63 3.52 -6.53 -0.23
CA LEU A 63 2.65 -7.53 0.40
C LEU A 63 1.61 -8.04 -0.61
N ALA A 64 0.92 -7.13 -1.31
CA ALA A 64 -0.05 -7.48 -2.34
C ALA A 64 0.56 -8.24 -3.53
N ALA A 65 1.83 -7.99 -3.89
CA ALA A 65 2.53 -8.78 -4.90
C ALA A 65 2.87 -10.19 -4.41
N THR A 66 3.26 -10.32 -3.14
CA THR A 66 3.58 -11.60 -2.50
C THR A 66 2.34 -12.48 -2.40
N GLU A 67 1.22 -11.91 -1.93
CA GLU A 67 -0.06 -12.61 -1.87
C GLU A 67 -0.54 -13.05 -3.26
N ARG A 68 -0.39 -12.21 -4.30
CA ARG A 68 -0.73 -12.60 -5.68
C ARG A 68 0.11 -13.76 -6.18
N THR A 69 1.40 -13.76 -5.86
CA THR A 69 2.31 -14.85 -6.23
C THR A 69 1.92 -16.14 -5.53
N TYR A 70 1.61 -16.06 -4.24
CA TYR A 70 1.11 -17.20 -3.47
C TYR A 70 -0.21 -17.72 -4.03
N ALA A 71 -1.21 -16.85 -4.23
CA ALA A 71 -2.50 -17.20 -4.82
C ALA A 71 -2.36 -17.85 -6.20
N GLY A 72 -1.50 -17.31 -7.06
CA GLY A 72 -1.18 -17.88 -8.37
C GLY A 72 -0.62 -19.30 -8.28
N SER A 73 0.17 -19.61 -7.24
CA SER A 73 0.69 -20.96 -6.99
C SER A 73 -0.39 -21.97 -6.55
N LEU A 74 -1.55 -21.48 -6.11
CA LEU A 74 -2.68 -22.31 -5.71
C LEU A 74 -3.52 -22.77 -6.90
N ILE A 75 -3.42 -22.11 -8.06
CA ILE A 75 -4.18 -22.49 -9.26
C ILE A 75 -3.87 -23.96 -9.61
N GLY A 76 -4.92 -24.75 -9.75
CA GLY A 76 -4.84 -26.18 -10.03
C GLY A 76 -4.57 -27.07 -8.80
N LYS A 77 -4.30 -26.48 -7.61
CA LYS A 77 -4.15 -27.24 -6.37
C LYS A 77 -5.50 -27.43 -5.67
N GLU A 78 -5.61 -28.52 -4.91
CA GLU A 78 -6.77 -28.76 -4.04
C GLU A 78 -6.59 -28.00 -2.72
N VAL A 79 -7.50 -27.09 -2.41
CA VAL A 79 -7.48 -26.32 -1.17
C VAL A 79 -8.66 -26.68 -0.29
N SER A 80 -8.45 -26.68 1.03
CA SER A 80 -9.53 -26.71 2.01
C SER A 80 -9.75 -25.31 2.58
N PHE A 81 -11.01 -24.89 2.66
CA PHE A 81 -11.38 -23.53 3.04
C PHE A 81 -12.64 -23.53 3.89
N VAL A 82 -12.83 -22.47 4.67
CA VAL A 82 -14.05 -22.32 5.48
C VAL A 82 -15.08 -21.49 4.72
N THR A 83 -16.31 -21.99 4.64
CA THR A 83 -17.45 -21.18 4.25
C THR A 83 -18.31 -20.92 5.48
N GLN A 84 -18.56 -19.65 5.81
CA GLN A 84 -19.54 -19.31 6.85
C GLN A 84 -20.94 -19.37 6.24
N THR A 85 -21.73 -20.36 6.65
CA THR A 85 -23.14 -20.47 6.27
C THR A 85 -24.05 -19.80 7.31
N THR A 86 -23.63 -19.77 8.59
CA THR A 86 -24.27 -19.04 9.70
C THR A 86 -23.22 -18.79 10.79
N ASP A 87 -23.42 -17.76 11.64
CA ASP A 87 -22.49 -17.24 12.66
C ASP A 87 -21.89 -18.29 13.63
N THR A 88 -22.45 -19.50 13.69
CA THR A 88 -22.02 -20.60 14.57
C THR A 88 -21.60 -21.89 13.85
N ASP A 89 -21.71 -21.99 12.53
CA ASP A 89 -21.34 -23.21 11.79
C ASP A 89 -20.28 -22.93 10.72
N ARG A 90 -19.03 -23.29 11.05
CA ARG A 90 -17.87 -23.23 10.14
C ARG A 90 -17.75 -24.56 9.41
N GLN A 91 -18.26 -24.61 8.19
CA GLN A 91 -18.14 -25.78 7.32
C GLN A 91 -16.81 -25.71 6.56
N VAL A 92 -16.01 -26.77 6.66
CA VAL A 92 -14.76 -26.91 5.88
C VAL A 92 -15.10 -27.58 4.56
N ASN A 93 -14.98 -26.82 3.49
CA ASN A 93 -15.16 -27.30 2.13
C ASN A 93 -13.80 -27.54 1.46
N ARG A 94 -13.80 -28.36 0.41
CA ARG A 94 -12.62 -28.65 -0.40
C ARG A 94 -12.94 -28.47 -1.87
N GLY A 95 -11.95 -28.00 -2.63
CA GLY A 95 -12.05 -27.97 -4.08
C GLY A 95 -10.76 -27.51 -4.72
N THR A 96 -10.70 -27.63 -6.04
CA THR A 96 -9.55 -27.18 -6.84
C THR A 96 -9.69 -25.71 -7.17
N VAL A 97 -8.63 -24.93 -6.97
CA VAL A 97 -8.60 -23.52 -7.39
C VAL A 97 -8.56 -23.47 -8.92
N GLN A 98 -9.55 -22.83 -9.51
CA GLN A 98 -9.67 -22.68 -10.96
C GLN A 98 -9.11 -21.33 -11.43
N GLU A 99 -9.38 -20.28 -10.67
CA GLU A 99 -9.03 -18.92 -11.05
C GLU A 99 -8.61 -18.09 -9.84
N VAL A 100 -7.71 -17.14 -10.07
CA VAL A 100 -7.29 -16.12 -9.13
C VAL A 100 -7.58 -14.77 -9.75
N TYR A 101 -8.33 -13.92 -9.06
CA TYR A 101 -8.66 -12.58 -9.55
C TYR A 101 -8.68 -11.58 -8.41
N ASN A 102 -8.49 -10.30 -8.75
CA ASN A 102 -8.66 -9.21 -7.79
C ASN A 102 -10.10 -8.69 -7.87
N ASN A 103 -10.75 -8.54 -6.72
CA ASN A 103 -12.06 -7.91 -6.65
C ASN A 103 -11.93 -6.37 -6.74
N MET A 104 -13.06 -5.66 -6.83
CA MET A 104 -13.13 -4.20 -6.88
C MET A 104 -12.43 -3.52 -5.68
N ASP A 105 -12.36 -4.20 -4.53
CA ASP A 105 -11.66 -3.73 -3.33
C ASP A 105 -10.14 -3.95 -3.38
N GLY A 106 -9.61 -4.55 -4.45
CA GLY A 106 -8.18 -4.88 -4.59
C GLY A 106 -7.74 -6.14 -3.82
N ARG A 107 -8.66 -6.83 -3.14
CA ARG A 107 -8.39 -8.12 -2.47
C ARG A 107 -8.32 -9.26 -3.47
N ILE A 108 -7.40 -10.20 -3.22
CA ILE A 108 -7.21 -11.39 -4.04
C ILE A 108 -8.21 -12.45 -3.64
N MET A 109 -8.99 -12.92 -4.60
CA MET A 109 -9.99 -13.96 -4.44
C MET A 109 -9.61 -15.19 -5.27
N LEU A 110 -9.92 -16.36 -4.72
CA LEU A 110 -9.77 -17.66 -5.33
C LEU A 110 -11.15 -18.17 -5.74
N SER A 111 -11.32 -18.59 -6.99
CA SER A 111 -12.51 -19.32 -7.42
C SER A 111 -12.27 -20.81 -7.25
N VAL A 112 -13.09 -21.46 -6.42
CA VAL A 112 -13.03 -22.88 -6.09
C VAL A 112 -14.40 -23.50 -6.33
N GLY A 113 -14.62 -24.04 -7.54
CA GLY A 113 -15.97 -24.44 -7.98
C GLY A 113 -16.94 -23.26 -7.98
N ASP A 114 -18.04 -23.40 -7.25
CA ASP A 114 -19.05 -22.35 -7.05
C ASP A 114 -18.72 -21.38 -5.91
N PHE A 115 -17.61 -21.61 -5.19
CA PHE A 115 -17.20 -20.80 -4.06
C PHE A 115 -16.17 -19.75 -4.45
N VAL A 116 -16.33 -18.56 -3.89
CA VAL A 116 -15.35 -17.49 -3.94
C VAL A 116 -14.74 -17.37 -2.55
N VAL A 117 -13.44 -17.54 -2.45
CA VAL A 117 -12.73 -17.71 -1.18
C VAL A 117 -11.57 -16.72 -1.14
N GLY A 118 -11.40 -16.00 -0.02
CA GLY A 118 -10.22 -15.18 0.18
C GLY A 118 -8.99 -16.05 0.42
N VAL A 119 -7.80 -15.56 0.05
CA VAL A 119 -6.54 -16.28 0.35
C VAL A 119 -6.38 -16.52 1.86
N ASP A 120 -6.91 -15.62 2.69
CA ASP A 120 -6.92 -15.72 4.16
C ASP A 120 -7.81 -16.85 4.72
N ASP A 121 -8.83 -17.28 3.96
CA ASP A 121 -9.78 -18.31 4.39
C ASP A 121 -9.34 -19.73 4.00
N VAL A 122 -8.19 -19.86 3.33
CA VAL A 122 -7.58 -21.14 2.98
C VAL A 122 -6.90 -21.75 4.21
N LEU A 123 -7.34 -22.94 4.61
CA LEU A 123 -6.79 -23.66 5.76
C LEU A 123 -5.61 -24.55 5.39
N THR A 124 -5.74 -25.33 4.32
CA THR A 124 -4.68 -26.25 3.87
C THR A 124 -4.66 -26.34 2.35
N VAL A 125 -3.45 -26.47 1.80
CA VAL A 125 -3.22 -26.75 0.38
C VAL A 125 -2.70 -28.17 0.25
N LYS A 126 -3.29 -28.95 -0.64
CA LYS A 126 -2.86 -30.31 -0.97
C LYS A 126 -2.29 -30.32 -2.39
N ASP A 127 -1.11 -30.93 -2.52
CA ASP A 127 -0.40 -31.10 -3.78
C ASP A 127 -1.07 -32.11 -4.72
#